data_AF-A0A2M8NG52-F1
#
_entry.id   AF-A0A2M8NG52-F1
#
_cell.length_a   1.000
_cell.length_b   1.000
_cell.length_c   1.000
_cell.angle_alpha   90.00
_cell.angle_beta   90.00
_cell.angle_gamma   90.00
#
_symmetry.space_group_name_H-M   'P 1'
#
loop_
_entity.id
_entity.type
_entity.pdbx_description
1 polymer ?
#
loop_
_entity_poly.entity_id
_entity_poly.type
_entity_poly.pdbx_seq_one_letter_code
_entity_poly.pdbx_strand_id
1 'polypeptide(L)'
;HPNVAAGALLIGTLASASLMFAARRVVRLIGAVLVVVGFTALLLTFSRGAWLGLAVGGLIGLMLMLPQMRRRDIRLPLAVTLIGVIVVTGWWLNSYLPFVLARAGEGQESIELRSVADRIVFTDFALRSIAERPILGVGIGNFPWRSSYYIAETFYALRGDNVHHVYLLAWAELGTPGALMLIGALSAAFICVVALFAIVVVC
;
A
#
# COMPACT_ATOMS: atom_id res chain seq x y z
N HIS A 1 7.96 -4.76 -8.33
CA HIS A 1 6.77 -5.54 -7.89
C HIS A 1 5.49 -4.70 -7.99
N PRO A 2 4.40 -5.25 -8.55
CA PRO A 2 3.11 -4.55 -8.69
C PRO A 2 2.56 -4.00 -7.37
N ASN A 3 2.84 -4.68 -6.26
CA ASN A 3 2.36 -4.30 -4.92
C ASN A 3 3.00 -3.00 -4.38
N VAL A 4 4.22 -2.66 -4.77
CA VAL A 4 4.89 -1.42 -4.32
C VAL A 4 4.26 -0.20 -5.00
N ALA A 5 4.01 -0.30 -6.30
CA ALA A 5 3.30 0.74 -7.05
C ALA A 5 1.86 0.90 -6.51
N ALA A 6 1.17 -0.20 -6.23
CA ALA A 6 -0.16 -0.15 -5.62
C ALA A 6 -0.14 0.49 -4.21
N GLY A 7 0.89 0.22 -3.40
CA GLY A 7 1.08 0.86 -2.10
C GLY A 7 1.26 2.37 -2.20
N ALA A 8 2.11 2.85 -3.12
CA ALA A 8 2.31 4.28 -3.34
C ALA A 8 1.01 4.96 -3.85
N LEU A 9 0.30 4.31 -4.76
CA LEU A 9 -0.99 4.79 -5.27
C LEU A 9 -2.05 4.86 -4.16
N LEU A 10 -2.08 3.89 -3.23
CA LEU A 10 -3.01 3.89 -2.10
C LEU A 10 -2.76 5.11 -1.19
N ILE A 11 -1.50 5.38 -0.84
CA ILE A 11 -1.13 6.54 -0.02
C ILE A 11 -1.52 7.84 -0.73
N GLY A 12 -1.19 7.98 -2.01
CA GLY A 12 -1.57 9.16 -2.80
C GLY A 12 -3.07 9.37 -2.92
N THR A 13 -3.84 8.28 -3.08
CA THR A 13 -5.31 8.32 -3.16
C THR A 13 -5.92 8.75 -1.83
N LEU A 14 -5.45 8.18 -0.71
CA LEU A 14 -5.92 8.56 0.63
C LEU A 14 -5.53 9.99 0.99
N ALA A 15 -4.31 10.43 0.65
CA ALA A 15 -3.88 11.81 0.86
C ALA A 15 -4.73 12.80 0.05
N SER A 16 -5.11 12.45 -1.18
CA SER A 16 -5.97 13.29 -2.03
C SER A 16 -7.37 13.49 -1.44
N ALA A 17 -7.86 12.56 -0.61
CA ALA A 17 -9.14 12.72 0.08
C ALA A 17 -9.11 13.90 1.08
N SER A 18 -7.96 14.23 1.66
CA SER A 18 -7.83 15.39 2.56
C SER A 18 -8.14 16.73 1.85
N LEU A 19 -7.88 16.81 0.54
CA LEU A 19 -8.15 18.00 -0.27
C LEU A 19 -9.65 18.30 -0.40
N MET A 20 -10.52 17.33 -0.13
CA MET A 20 -11.98 17.52 -0.10
C MET A 20 -12.43 18.47 1.02
N PHE A 21 -11.55 18.76 1.99
CA PHE A 21 -11.79 19.70 3.08
C PHE A 21 -11.15 21.07 2.87
N ALA A 22 -10.53 21.32 1.71
CA ALA A 22 -9.92 22.61 1.41
C ALA A 22 -10.96 23.75 1.41
N ALA A 23 -10.52 24.95 1.81
CA ALA A 23 -11.38 26.15 1.82
C ALA A 23 -11.91 26.53 0.42
N ARG A 24 -11.13 26.26 -0.63
CA ARG A 24 -11.49 26.60 -2.02
C ARG A 24 -12.28 25.46 -2.67
N ARG A 25 -13.49 25.75 -3.17
CA ARG A 25 -14.38 24.78 -3.84
C ARG A 25 -13.71 24.02 -4.99
N VAL A 26 -12.89 24.70 -5.79
CA VAL A 26 -12.14 24.08 -6.91
C VAL A 26 -11.17 23.02 -6.40
N VAL A 27 -10.45 23.30 -5.32
CA VAL A 27 -9.49 22.36 -4.72
C VAL A 27 -10.20 21.13 -4.17
N ARG A 28 -11.41 21.29 -3.60
CA ARG A 28 -12.23 20.15 -3.16
C ARG A 28 -12.65 19.23 -4.29
N LEU A 29 -13.05 19.81 -5.43
CA LEU A 29 -13.42 19.04 -6.62
C LEU A 29 -12.21 18.35 -7.23
N ILE A 30 -11.06 19.01 -7.27
CA ILE A 30 -9.79 18.39 -7.69
C ILE A 30 -9.47 17.19 -6.79
N GLY A 31 -9.58 17.33 -5.47
CA GLY A 31 -9.42 16.23 -4.52
C GLY A 31 -10.33 15.03 -4.82
N ALA A 32 -11.63 15.28 -5.02
CA ALA A 32 -12.59 14.23 -5.38
C ALA A 32 -12.21 13.52 -6.70
N VAL A 33 -11.81 14.26 -7.73
CA VAL A 33 -11.38 13.69 -9.01
C VAL A 33 -10.10 12.85 -8.84
N LEU A 34 -9.11 13.35 -8.09
CA LEU A 34 -7.87 12.62 -7.82
C LEU A 34 -8.12 11.32 -7.06
N VAL A 35 -9.08 11.28 -6.13
CA VAL A 35 -9.49 10.05 -5.45
C VAL A 35 -10.05 9.04 -6.44
N VAL A 36 -10.94 9.45 -7.36
CA VAL A 36 -11.52 8.57 -8.38
C VAL A 36 -10.45 8.04 -9.34
N VAL A 37 -9.53 8.90 -9.78
CA VAL A 37 -8.42 8.50 -10.66
C VAL A 37 -7.48 7.52 -9.94
N GLY A 38 -7.10 7.82 -8.69
CA GLY A 38 -6.24 6.94 -7.89
C GLY A 38 -6.90 5.59 -7.61
N PHE A 39 -8.20 5.58 -7.29
CA PHE A 39 -8.98 4.36 -7.14
C PHE A 39 -9.00 3.52 -8.43
N THR A 40 -9.19 4.16 -9.59
CA THR A 40 -9.15 3.48 -10.90
C THR A 40 -7.78 2.84 -11.14
N ALA A 41 -6.70 3.58 -10.90
CA ALA A 41 -5.35 3.06 -11.03
C ALA A 41 -5.11 1.85 -10.11
N LEU A 42 -5.61 1.89 -8.88
CA LEU A 42 -5.52 0.78 -7.92
C LEU A 42 -6.28 -0.46 -8.39
N LEU A 43 -7.49 -0.32 -8.95
CA LEU A 43 -8.24 -1.46 -9.49
C LEU A 43 -7.47 -2.14 -10.64
N LEU A 44 -6.83 -1.35 -11.51
CA LEU A 44 -6.02 -1.86 -12.61
C LEU A 44 -4.72 -2.57 -12.16
N THR A 45 -4.31 -2.45 -10.89
CA THR A 45 -3.18 -3.23 -10.36
C THR A 45 -3.52 -4.69 -10.07
N PHE A 46 -4.81 -5.02 -9.94
CA PHE A 46 -5.29 -6.36 -9.54
C PHE A 46 -4.60 -6.91 -8.27
N SER A 47 -4.21 -6.04 -7.34
CA SER A 47 -3.57 -6.43 -6.08
C SER A 47 -4.61 -6.62 -4.98
N ARG A 48 -4.77 -7.87 -4.49
CA ARG A 48 -5.66 -8.20 -3.35
C ARG A 48 -5.34 -7.37 -2.10
N GLY A 49 -4.04 -7.12 -1.85
CA GLY A 49 -3.58 -6.26 -0.76
C GLY A 49 -4.01 -4.80 -0.93
N ALA A 50 -4.01 -4.30 -2.17
CA ALA A 50 -4.49 -2.95 -2.47
C ALA A 50 -6.01 -2.81 -2.29
N TRP A 51 -6.79 -3.84 -2.64
CA TRP A 51 -8.24 -3.86 -2.41
C TRP A 51 -8.58 -3.87 -0.92
N LEU A 52 -7.88 -4.70 -0.12
CA LEU A 52 -8.03 -4.69 1.33
C LEU A 52 -7.61 -3.34 1.94
N GLY A 53 -6.48 -2.77 1.48
CA GLY A 53 -6.03 -1.45 1.90
C GLY A 53 -7.02 -0.33 1.57
N LEU A 54 -7.64 -0.38 0.39
CA LEU A 54 -8.72 0.53 0.00
C LEU A 54 -9.97 0.33 0.85
N ALA A 55 -10.37 -0.90 1.14
CA ALA A 55 -11.54 -1.18 1.98
C ALA A 55 -11.34 -0.65 3.40
N VAL A 56 -10.19 -0.96 4.02
CA VAL A 56 -9.87 -0.51 5.39
C VAL A 56 -9.66 1.01 5.42
N GLY A 57 -8.84 1.55 4.51
CA GLY A 57 -8.57 2.98 4.44
C GLY A 57 -9.81 3.81 4.10
N GLY A 58 -10.67 3.30 3.21
CA GLY A 58 -11.95 3.90 2.87
C GLY A 58 -12.95 3.87 4.03
N LEU A 59 -12.98 2.79 4.81
CA LEU A 59 -13.82 2.68 6.02
C LEU A 59 -13.37 3.66 7.11
N ILE A 60 -12.07 3.72 7.37
CA ILE A 60 -11.48 4.71 8.31
C ILE A 60 -11.77 6.13 7.81
N GLY A 61 -11.53 6.39 6.52
CA GLY A 61 -11.86 7.66 5.88
C GLY A 61 -13.33 8.02 6.09
N LEU A 62 -14.25 7.12 5.77
CA LEU A 62 -15.69 7.32 5.97
C LEU A 62 -16.03 7.64 7.42
N MET A 63 -15.52 6.86 8.39
CA MET A 63 -15.72 7.12 9.82
C MET A 63 -15.25 8.51 10.23
N LEU A 64 -14.08 8.94 9.71
CA LEU A 64 -13.54 10.28 9.95
C LEU A 64 -14.33 11.39 9.23
N MET A 65 -15.08 11.08 8.17
CA MET A 65 -15.92 12.03 7.42
C MET A 65 -17.36 12.13 7.95
N LEU A 66 -17.85 11.16 8.75
CA LEU A 66 -19.23 11.11 9.26
C LEU A 66 -19.65 12.41 9.99
N PRO A 67 -18.85 12.98 10.93
CA PRO A 67 -19.20 14.24 11.59
C PRO A 67 -19.40 15.43 10.64
N GLN A 68 -18.67 15.45 9.55
CA GLN A 68 -18.58 16.56 8.60
C GLN A 68 -19.67 16.49 7.54
N MET A 69 -20.36 15.34 7.37
CA MET A 69 -21.50 15.19 6.44
C MET A 69 -22.65 16.17 6.68
N ARG A 70 -22.68 16.81 7.85
CA ARG A 70 -23.61 17.91 8.18
C ARG A 70 -23.29 19.19 7.41
N ARG A 71 -22.04 19.42 6.99
CA ARG A 71 -21.64 20.60 6.23
C ARG A 71 -22.10 20.47 4.77
N ARG A 72 -22.81 21.47 4.25
CA ARG A 72 -23.40 21.43 2.89
C ARG A 72 -22.36 21.47 1.78
N ASP A 73 -21.22 22.08 2.07
CA ASP A 73 -20.14 22.35 1.13
C ASP A 73 -19.29 21.11 0.78
N ILE A 74 -19.33 20.06 1.61
CA ILE A 74 -18.68 18.77 1.34
C ILE A 74 -19.58 17.76 0.60
N ARG A 75 -20.89 18.02 0.50
CA ARG A 75 -21.85 17.07 -0.11
C ARG A 75 -21.58 16.84 -1.59
N LEU A 76 -21.25 17.91 -2.32
CA LEU A 76 -20.95 17.82 -3.74
C LEU A 76 -19.68 16.99 -4.04
N PRO A 77 -18.49 17.29 -3.46
CA PRO A 77 -17.31 16.47 -3.71
C PRO A 77 -17.49 15.02 -3.23
N LEU A 78 -18.23 14.79 -2.13
CA LEU A 78 -18.57 13.45 -1.68
C LEU A 78 -19.45 12.71 -2.70
N ALA A 79 -20.51 13.34 -3.20
CA ALA A 79 -21.36 12.76 -4.23
C ALA A 79 -20.58 12.44 -5.51
N VAL A 80 -19.71 13.35 -5.97
CA VAL A 80 -18.82 13.12 -7.13
C VAL A 80 -17.93 11.91 -6.89
N THR A 81 -17.33 11.79 -5.70
CA THR A 81 -16.46 10.66 -5.34
C THR A 81 -17.24 9.35 -5.32
N LEU A 82 -18.39 9.31 -4.65
CA LEU A 82 -19.23 8.10 -4.55
C LEU A 82 -19.75 7.65 -5.92
N ILE A 83 -20.29 8.57 -6.72
CA ILE A 83 -20.77 8.27 -8.08
C ILE A 83 -19.60 7.80 -8.94
N GLY A 84 -18.44 8.48 -8.86
CA GLY A 84 -17.24 8.08 -9.59
C GLY A 84 -16.78 6.67 -9.23
N VAL A 85 -16.71 6.35 -7.94
CA VAL A 85 -16.35 5.00 -7.45
C VAL A 85 -17.35 3.95 -7.96
N ILE A 86 -18.66 4.21 -7.89
CA ILE A 86 -19.69 3.27 -8.38
C ILE A 86 -19.56 3.04 -9.89
N VAL A 87 -19.45 4.12 -10.68
CA VAL A 87 -19.32 4.04 -12.14
C VAL A 87 -18.05 3.30 -12.54
N VAL A 88 -16.90 3.66 -11.94
CA VAL A 88 -15.62 3.02 -12.21
C VAL A 88 -15.65 1.54 -11.82
N THR A 89 -16.22 1.20 -10.65
CA THR A 89 -16.33 -0.19 -10.20
C THR A 89 -17.22 -0.99 -11.13
N GLY A 90 -18.37 -0.44 -11.55
CA GLY A 90 -19.27 -1.10 -12.50
C GLY A 90 -18.62 -1.33 -13.87
N TRP A 91 -17.95 -0.31 -14.40
CA TRP A 91 -17.18 -0.43 -15.64
C TRP A 91 -16.07 -1.48 -15.53
N TRP A 92 -15.26 -1.42 -14.46
CA TRP A 92 -14.14 -2.32 -14.24
C TRP A 92 -14.60 -3.77 -14.05
N LEU A 93 -15.65 -4.01 -13.27
CA LEU A 93 -16.23 -5.35 -13.11
C LEU A 93 -16.73 -5.89 -14.45
N ASN A 94 -17.44 -5.08 -15.25
CA ASN A 94 -17.92 -5.51 -16.56
C ASN A 94 -16.78 -5.86 -17.53
N SER A 95 -15.72 -5.04 -17.57
CA SER A 95 -14.59 -5.23 -18.49
C SER A 95 -13.60 -6.30 -18.05
N TYR A 96 -13.46 -6.54 -16.75
CA TYR A 96 -12.39 -7.39 -16.21
C TYR A 96 -12.89 -8.58 -15.37
N LEU A 97 -14.20 -8.87 -15.37
CA LEU A 97 -14.78 -10.00 -14.62
C LEU A 97 -14.02 -11.32 -14.78
N PRO A 98 -13.61 -11.75 -16.00
CA PRO A 98 -12.87 -13.00 -16.17
C PRO A 98 -11.51 -13.00 -15.47
N PHE A 99 -10.82 -11.86 -15.44
CA PHE A 99 -9.54 -11.71 -14.74
C PHE A 99 -9.72 -11.68 -13.22
N VAL A 100 -10.82 -11.10 -12.74
CA VAL A 100 -11.18 -11.12 -11.31
C VAL A 100 -11.49 -12.55 -10.86
N LEU A 101 -12.29 -13.28 -11.63
CA LEU A 101 -12.62 -14.68 -11.34
C LEU A 101 -11.38 -15.58 -11.43
N ALA A 102 -10.48 -15.36 -12.40
CA ALA A 102 -9.21 -16.08 -12.48
C ALA A 102 -8.29 -15.82 -11.28
N ARG A 103 -8.40 -14.65 -10.63
CA ARG A 103 -7.68 -14.31 -9.40
C ARG A 103 -8.42 -14.73 -8.12
N ALA A 104 -9.72 -15.02 -8.22
CA ALA A 104 -10.56 -15.48 -7.11
C ALA A 104 -10.72 -17.01 -7.07
N GLY A 105 -10.50 -17.71 -8.19
CA GLY A 105 -10.58 -19.17 -8.33
C GLY A 105 -9.23 -19.89 -8.37
N GLU A 106 -9.26 -21.19 -8.06
CA GLU A 106 -8.12 -22.09 -7.76
C GLU A 106 -7.04 -22.24 -8.84
N GLY A 107 -7.24 -21.74 -10.06
CA GLY A 107 -6.31 -21.93 -11.20
C GLY A 107 -4.94 -21.23 -11.07
N GLN A 108 -4.74 -20.39 -10.06
CA GLN A 108 -3.47 -19.72 -9.77
C GLN A 108 -2.70 -20.36 -8.60
N GLU A 109 -3.21 -21.43 -7.97
CA GLU A 109 -2.57 -22.03 -6.78
C GLU A 109 -1.08 -22.29 -7.02
N SER A 110 -0.66 -22.84 -8.16
CA SER A 110 0.76 -23.17 -8.37
C SER A 110 1.69 -21.93 -8.43
N ILE A 111 1.26 -20.84 -9.06
CA ILE A 111 2.05 -19.60 -9.18
C ILE A 111 2.00 -18.81 -7.86
N GLU A 112 0.84 -18.78 -7.20
CA GLU A 112 0.68 -18.12 -5.91
C GLU A 112 1.39 -18.87 -4.78
N LEU A 113 1.29 -20.19 -4.74
CA LEU A 113 2.04 -21.06 -3.83
C LEU A 113 3.53 -20.88 -4.06
N ARG A 114 3.98 -20.79 -5.31
CA ARG A 114 5.38 -20.47 -5.62
C ARG A 114 5.77 -19.08 -5.10
N SER A 115 4.95 -18.05 -5.33
CA SER A 115 5.20 -16.71 -4.79
C SER A 115 5.24 -16.68 -3.27
N VAL A 116 4.40 -17.46 -2.60
CA VAL A 116 4.39 -17.59 -1.14
C VAL A 116 5.63 -18.34 -0.66
N ALA A 117 6.02 -19.43 -1.32
CA ALA A 117 7.23 -20.18 -1.03
C ALA A 117 8.48 -19.29 -1.18
N ASP A 118 8.58 -18.53 -2.27
CA ASP A 118 9.69 -17.60 -2.50
C ASP A 118 9.77 -16.56 -1.37
N ARG A 119 8.63 -16.02 -0.91
CA ARG A 119 8.60 -15.07 0.23
C ARG A 119 9.08 -15.70 1.53
N ILE A 120 8.72 -16.95 1.80
CA ILE A 120 9.18 -17.67 3.00
C ILE A 120 10.70 -17.81 2.96
N VAL A 121 11.25 -18.21 1.81
CA VAL A 121 12.69 -18.37 1.60
C VAL A 121 13.43 -17.03 1.79
N PHE A 122 12.99 -15.95 1.13
CA PHE A 122 13.64 -14.65 1.31
C PHE A 122 13.45 -14.05 2.71
N THR A 123 12.37 -14.41 3.41
CA THR A 123 12.17 -14.03 4.81
C THR A 123 13.19 -14.72 5.72
N ASP A 124 13.41 -16.02 5.51
CA ASP A 124 14.45 -16.77 6.23
C ASP A 124 15.84 -16.18 5.95
N PHE A 125 16.16 -15.89 4.69
CA PHE A 125 17.41 -15.21 4.33
C PHE A 125 17.56 -13.83 4.99
N ALA A 126 16.46 -13.09 5.15
CA ALA A 126 16.50 -11.82 5.86
C ALA A 126 16.78 -12.00 7.34
N LEU A 127 16.12 -12.95 8.00
CA LEU A 127 16.36 -13.25 9.41
C LEU A 127 17.80 -13.74 9.65
N ARG A 128 18.34 -14.58 8.76
CA ARG A 128 19.76 -14.99 8.80
C ARG A 128 20.70 -13.80 8.64
N SER A 129 20.46 -12.95 7.63
CA SER A 129 21.25 -11.73 7.43
C SER A 129 21.23 -10.80 8.64
N ILE A 130 20.08 -10.66 9.29
CA ILE A 130 19.93 -9.86 10.52
C ILE A 130 20.70 -10.52 11.67
N ALA A 131 20.62 -11.84 11.84
CA ALA A 131 21.34 -12.56 12.88
C ALA A 131 22.87 -12.40 12.76
N GLU A 132 23.38 -12.38 11.53
CA GLU A 132 24.81 -12.19 11.27
C GLU A 132 25.28 -10.74 11.49
N ARG A 133 24.47 -9.76 11.10
CA ARG A 133 24.84 -8.33 11.17
C ARG A 133 23.68 -7.46 11.69
N PRO A 134 23.27 -7.62 12.97
CA PRO A 134 22.05 -7.00 13.48
C PRO A 134 22.13 -5.47 13.60
N ILE A 135 23.34 -4.95 13.85
CA ILE A 135 23.54 -3.53 14.17
C ILE A 135 23.75 -2.69 12.92
N LEU A 136 24.64 -3.11 12.01
CA LEU A 136 25.01 -2.33 10.83
C LEU A 136 24.31 -2.80 9.55
N GLY A 137 23.74 -4.02 9.55
CA GLY A 137 23.23 -4.65 8.35
C GLY A 137 24.32 -5.00 7.34
N VAL A 138 23.90 -5.32 6.11
CA VAL A 138 24.77 -5.69 4.98
C VAL A 138 25.05 -4.51 4.03
N GLY A 139 24.49 -3.34 4.29
CA GLY A 139 24.55 -2.15 3.44
C GLY A 139 23.36 -2.02 2.51
N ILE A 140 23.00 -0.77 2.19
CA ILE A 140 21.85 -0.43 1.34
C ILE A 140 21.98 -1.04 -0.05
N GLY A 141 20.92 -1.68 -0.54
CA GLY A 141 20.87 -2.35 -1.84
C GLY A 141 21.69 -3.64 -1.96
N ASN A 142 22.36 -4.09 -0.89
CA ASN A 142 23.16 -5.32 -0.92
C ASN A 142 22.37 -6.58 -0.60
N PHE A 143 21.08 -6.46 -0.21
CA PHE A 143 20.30 -7.63 0.15
C PHE A 143 20.17 -8.66 -0.99
N PRO A 144 19.93 -8.30 -2.27
CA PRO A 144 19.84 -9.28 -3.36
C PRO A 144 21.16 -10.03 -3.58
N TRP A 145 22.30 -9.37 -3.34
CA TRP A 145 23.60 -10.01 -3.39
C TRP A 145 23.80 -10.98 -2.21
N ARG A 146 23.41 -10.56 -1.00
CA ARG A 146 23.45 -11.42 0.19
C ARG A 146 22.53 -12.62 0.04
N SER A 147 21.32 -12.44 -0.48
CA SER A 147 20.38 -13.54 -0.71
C SER A 147 20.88 -14.51 -1.78
N SER A 148 21.59 -14.04 -2.81
CA SER A 148 22.27 -14.92 -3.79
C SER A 148 23.28 -15.87 -3.13
N TYR A 149 24.01 -15.39 -2.11
CA TYR A 149 24.96 -16.21 -1.36
C TYR A 149 24.25 -17.36 -0.64
N TYR A 150 23.13 -17.09 0.04
CA TYR A 150 22.36 -18.15 0.70
C TYR A 150 21.66 -19.08 -0.27
N ILE A 151 21.22 -18.59 -1.44
CA ILE A 151 20.62 -19.44 -2.48
C ILE A 151 21.63 -20.49 -2.95
N ALA A 152 22.92 -20.13 -3.08
CA ALA A 152 23.97 -21.07 -3.50
C ALA A 152 24.16 -22.25 -2.53
N GLU A 153 23.71 -22.12 -1.28
CA GLU A 153 23.73 -23.18 -0.26
C GLU A 153 22.46 -24.06 -0.30
N THR A 154 21.55 -23.80 -1.24
CA THR A 154 20.26 -24.48 -1.36
C THR A 154 20.05 -25.05 -2.76
N PHE A 155 19.02 -25.89 -2.92
CA PHE A 155 18.61 -26.43 -4.23
C PHE A 155 17.50 -25.63 -4.90
N TYR A 156 17.21 -24.43 -4.40
CA TYR A 156 16.14 -23.60 -4.95
C TYR A 156 16.55 -23.00 -6.30
N ALA A 157 15.69 -23.16 -7.32
CA ALA A 157 15.84 -22.49 -8.61
C ALA A 157 15.38 -21.01 -8.52
N LEU A 158 16.06 -20.23 -7.68
CA LEU A 158 15.80 -18.82 -7.40
C LEU A 158 16.99 -17.95 -7.85
N ARG A 159 16.72 -16.66 -8.01
CA ARG A 159 17.75 -15.62 -8.21
C ARG A 159 17.73 -14.70 -7.00
N GLY A 160 18.87 -14.09 -6.67
CA GLY A 160 18.91 -13.09 -5.61
C GLY A 160 17.88 -11.99 -5.84
N ASP A 161 17.01 -11.80 -4.86
CA ASP A 161 15.98 -10.77 -4.85
C ASP A 161 15.84 -10.21 -3.43
N ASN A 162 15.09 -9.13 -3.31
CA ASN A 162 14.75 -8.48 -2.06
C ASN A 162 13.70 -9.26 -1.28
N VAL A 163 13.82 -9.25 0.05
CA VAL A 163 12.72 -9.68 0.91
C VAL A 163 11.54 -8.73 0.75
N HIS A 164 10.35 -9.28 0.51
CA HIS A 164 9.14 -8.48 0.29
C HIS A 164 8.60 -7.82 1.57
N HIS A 165 9.20 -8.10 2.73
CA HIS A 165 8.92 -7.43 3.99
C HIS A 165 9.84 -6.23 4.18
N VAL A 166 9.30 -5.03 3.95
CA VAL A 166 10.05 -3.75 4.02
C VAL A 166 10.77 -3.56 5.36
N TYR A 167 10.16 -3.99 6.47
CA TYR A 167 10.78 -3.91 7.80
C TYR A 167 12.01 -4.81 7.92
N LEU A 168 11.91 -6.06 7.43
CA LEU A 168 13.03 -7.00 7.43
C LEU A 168 14.12 -6.56 6.45
N LEU A 169 13.75 -6.00 5.30
CA LEU A 169 14.71 -5.45 4.34
C LEU A 169 15.48 -4.29 4.95
N ALA A 170 14.78 -3.31 5.55
CA ALA A 170 15.39 -2.17 6.21
C ALA A 170 16.33 -2.61 7.34
N TRP A 171 15.93 -3.60 8.13
CA TRP A 171 16.79 -4.14 9.18
C TRP A 171 17.98 -4.92 8.61
N ALA A 172 17.78 -5.78 7.62
CA ALA A 172 18.88 -6.56 7.04
C ALA A 172 19.92 -5.67 6.35
N GLU A 173 19.50 -4.60 5.66
CA GLU A 173 20.41 -3.71 4.93
C GLU A 173 21.03 -2.61 5.81
N LEU A 174 20.25 -1.97 6.67
CA LEU A 174 20.67 -0.79 7.44
C LEU A 174 20.87 -1.06 8.93
N GLY A 175 20.58 -2.29 9.38
CA GLY A 175 20.68 -2.70 10.77
C GLY A 175 19.63 -2.06 11.68
N THR A 176 19.81 -2.22 13.00
CA THR A 176 18.91 -1.65 14.01
C THR A 176 18.69 -0.14 13.88
N PRO A 177 19.69 0.72 13.57
CA PRO A 177 19.46 2.15 13.39
C PRO A 177 18.48 2.44 12.25
N GLY A 178 18.66 1.80 11.09
CA GLY A 178 17.76 2.00 9.95
C GLY A 178 16.34 1.50 10.22
N ALA A 179 16.20 0.36 10.92
CA ALA A 179 14.90 -0.15 11.34
C ALA A 179 14.17 0.83 12.28
N LEU A 180 14.88 1.39 13.27
CA LEU A 180 14.31 2.38 14.19
C LEU A 180 13.92 3.68 13.48
N MET A 181 14.74 4.15 12.53
CA MET A 181 14.42 5.34 11.73
C MET A 181 13.19 5.12 10.87
N LEU A 182 13.04 3.94 10.26
CA LEU A 182 11.84 3.60 9.48
C LEU A 182 10.58 3.60 10.35
N ILE A 183 10.63 2.94 11.52
CA ILE A 183 9.50 2.91 12.46
C ILE A 183 9.18 4.34 12.92
N GLY A 184 10.19 5.13 13.31
CA GLY A 184 10.03 6.51 13.73
C GLY A 184 9.39 7.39 12.65
N ALA A 185 9.83 7.25 11.40
CA ALA A 185 9.26 7.99 10.27
C ALA A 185 7.79 7.62 10.02
N LEU A 186 7.45 6.33 10.10
CA LEU A 186 6.07 5.86 9.96
C LEU A 186 5.17 6.32 11.12
N SER A 187 5.67 6.26 12.35
CA SER A 187 4.95 6.78 13.53
C SER A 187 4.73 8.29 13.42
N ALA A 188 5.74 9.05 13.02
CA ALA A 188 5.62 10.50 12.82
C ALA A 188 4.61 10.82 11.71
N ALA A 189 4.66 10.11 10.58
CA ALA A 189 3.69 10.28 9.48
C ALA A 189 2.26 10.00 9.96
N PHE A 190 2.05 8.92 10.72
CA PHE A 190 0.74 8.59 11.28
C PHE A 190 0.23 9.67 12.24
N ILE A 191 1.09 10.15 13.15
CA ILE A 191 0.74 11.23 14.09
C ILE A 191 0.38 12.51 13.32
N CYS A 192 1.16 12.89 12.31
CA CYS A 192 0.88 14.06 11.48
C CYS A 192 -0.46 13.93 10.76
N VAL A 193 -0.78 12.76 10.21
CA VAL A 193 -2.08 12.51 9.57
C VAL A 193 -3.21 12.67 10.59
N VAL A 194 -3.12 12.02 11.75
CA VAL A 194 -4.15 12.12 12.80
C VAL A 194 -4.32 13.56 13.29
N ALA A 195 -3.22 14.27 13.51
CA ALA A 195 -3.24 15.68 13.94
C ALA A 195 -3.86 16.60 12.88
N LEU A 196 -3.54 16.38 11.60
CA LEU A 196 -4.10 17.16 10.49
C LEU A 196 -5.59 16.90 10.34
N PHE A 197 -6.05 15.65 10.50
CA PHE A 197 -7.47 15.33 10.56
C PHE A 197 -8.15 15.96 11.78
N ALA A 198 -7.53 15.94 12.97
CA ALA A 198 -8.08 16.58 14.16
C ALA A 198 -8.25 18.10 13.99
N ILE A 199 -7.27 18.78 13.41
CA ILE A 199 -7.33 20.22 13.11
C ILE A 199 -8.47 20.51 12.10
N VAL A 200 -8.57 19.70 11.05
CA VAL A 200 -9.62 19.83 10.02
C VAL A 200 -11.03 19.49 10.54
N VAL A 201 -11.15 18.63 11.57
CA VAL A 201 -12.43 18.32 12.23
C VAL A 201 -12.88 19.45 13.16
N VAL A 202 -11.94 20.12 13.84
CA VAL A 202 -12.22 21.16 14.84
C VAL A 202 -12.48 22.54 14.22
N CYS A 203 -11.92 22.84 13.04
CA CYS A 203 -12.22 24.04 12.25
C CYS A 203 -13.45 23.86 11.36
#